data_AF-A0A7X1WZY1-F1
#
_entry.id   AF-A0A7X1WZY1-F1
#
_cell.length_a   1.000
_cell.length_b   1.000
_cell.length_c   1.000
_cell.angle_alpha   90.00
_cell.angle_beta   90.00
_cell.angle_gamma   90.00
#
_symmetry.space_group_name_H-M   'P 1'
#
loop_
_entity.id
_entity.type
_entity.pdbx_description
1 polymer ?
#
loop_
_entity_poly.entity_id
_entity_poly.type
_entity_poly.pdbx_seq_one_letter_code
_entity_poly.pdbx_strand_id
1 'polypeptide(L)'
;MADDGKQELREKWEDILATLFEGTIPQAAEWTDPNEIVRVLNAISSPVNHMFHPDCGGLDLIEAQLSREGTLEWATHEGGLKSFVHVVRPKKLTFWNPGLYKHEANFVFEVDALDPVGEEHARSEYVEELTEVRPGTYEPLSSWDNGYSENGDPLQDARRLCRIIKDSRFAIFGKGSLYNSFTDQGFDAYSAYHNDPVKFAKIVEEMANIKL
;
A
#
# COMPACT_ATOMS: atom_id res chain seq x y z
N MET A 1 25.44 -9.98 -13.00
CA MET A 1 24.52 -11.14 -13.10
C MET A 1 23.44 -11.16 -12.02
N ALA A 2 23.71 -10.83 -10.75
CA ALA A 2 22.66 -10.67 -9.72
C ALA A 2 22.15 -9.21 -9.54
N ASP A 3 22.84 -8.21 -10.09
CA ASP A 3 22.55 -6.78 -9.85
C ASP A 3 21.81 -6.10 -11.04
N ASP A 4 21.96 -6.63 -12.25
CA ASP A 4 21.41 -6.05 -13.48
C ASP A 4 19.87 -5.89 -13.41
N GLY A 5 19.17 -6.89 -12.84
CA GLY A 5 17.71 -6.83 -12.67
C GLY A 5 17.25 -5.84 -11.59
N LYS A 6 18.09 -5.56 -10.58
CA LYS A 6 17.79 -4.56 -9.55
C LYS A 6 18.05 -3.14 -10.07
N GLN A 7 19.07 -2.97 -10.92
CA GLN A 7 19.31 -1.71 -11.62
C GLN A 7 18.14 -1.34 -12.52
N GLU A 8 17.65 -2.26 -13.35
CA GLU A 8 16.51 -2.00 -14.24
C GLU A 8 15.25 -1.58 -13.46
N LEU A 9 14.99 -2.20 -12.30
CA LEU A 9 13.88 -1.83 -11.42
C LEU A 9 14.04 -0.42 -10.83
N ARG A 10 15.27 -0.01 -10.51
CA ARG A 10 15.58 1.34 -10.01
C ARG A 10 15.35 2.39 -11.09
N GLU A 11 15.83 2.14 -12.31
CA GLU A 11 15.62 3.03 -13.46
C GLU A 11 14.13 3.21 -13.76
N LYS A 12 13.36 2.11 -13.79
CA LYS A 12 11.91 2.15 -13.98
C LYS A 12 11.18 2.93 -12.88
N TRP A 13 11.61 2.78 -11.63
CA TRP A 13 11.03 3.57 -10.52
C TRP A 13 11.35 5.05 -10.68
N GLU A 14 12.58 5.40 -11.06
CA GLU A 14 12.96 6.79 -11.32
C GLU A 14 12.17 7.40 -12.49
N ASP A 15 11.91 6.65 -13.57
CA ASP A 15 11.08 7.09 -14.69
C ASP A 15 9.63 7.39 -14.29
N ILE A 16 9.06 6.56 -13.40
CA ILE A 16 7.73 6.78 -12.83
C ILE A 16 7.72 8.08 -12.01
N LEU A 17 8.73 8.29 -11.15
CA LEU A 17 8.85 9.52 -10.35
C LEU A 17 9.06 10.74 -11.25
N ALA A 18 9.90 10.64 -12.28
CA ALA A 18 10.14 11.71 -13.23
C ALA A 18 8.85 12.06 -14.00
N THR A 19 8.04 11.06 -14.36
CA THR A 19 6.74 11.30 -15.00
C THR A 19 5.77 11.99 -14.04
N LEU A 20 5.68 11.51 -12.79
CA LEU A 20 4.82 12.08 -11.75
C LEU A 20 5.15 13.55 -11.43
N PHE A 21 6.43 13.89 -11.42
CA PHE A 21 6.93 15.23 -11.06
C PHE A 21 7.39 16.07 -12.25
N GLU A 22 6.99 15.70 -13.48
CA GLU A 22 7.30 16.45 -14.71
C GLU A 22 8.81 16.74 -14.86
N GLY A 23 9.64 15.76 -14.52
CA GLY A 23 11.10 15.75 -14.61
C GLY A 23 11.83 16.26 -13.37
N THR A 24 11.23 17.14 -12.57
CA THR A 24 11.89 17.71 -11.37
C THR A 24 11.40 17.04 -10.10
N ILE A 25 12.02 15.92 -9.74
CA ILE A 25 11.69 15.16 -8.52
C ILE A 25 12.09 15.99 -7.28
N PRO A 26 11.15 16.40 -6.42
CA PRO A 26 11.45 17.20 -5.24
C PRO A 26 12.14 16.35 -4.15
N GLN A 27 12.63 16.99 -3.09
CA GLN A 27 13.06 16.26 -1.90
C GLN A 27 11.88 15.67 -1.12
N ALA A 28 10.77 16.40 -1.08
CA ALA A 28 9.54 15.97 -0.42
C ALA A 28 8.31 16.58 -1.10
N ALA A 29 7.18 15.88 -1.03
CA ALA A 29 5.87 16.38 -1.42
C ALA A 29 4.80 15.77 -0.51
N GLU A 30 3.66 16.44 -0.38
CA GLU A 30 2.57 16.01 0.49
C GLU A 30 1.22 16.22 -0.19
N TRP A 31 0.32 15.24 -0.04
CA TRP A 31 -1.06 15.29 -0.50
C TRP A 31 -2.00 14.91 0.64
N THR A 32 -2.99 15.75 0.89
CA THR A 32 -4.06 15.52 1.89
C THR A 32 -5.45 15.48 1.26
N ASP A 33 -5.61 15.94 0.01
CA ASP A 33 -6.84 15.78 -0.74
C ASP A 33 -6.97 14.32 -1.22
N PRO A 34 -8.07 13.61 -0.88
CA PRO A 34 -8.23 12.20 -1.26
C PRO A 34 -8.20 11.93 -2.77
N ASN A 35 -8.67 12.84 -3.62
CA ASN A 35 -8.62 12.67 -5.08
C ASN A 35 -7.18 12.76 -5.59
N GLU A 36 -6.41 13.71 -5.03
CA GLU A 36 -4.99 13.86 -5.36
C GLU A 36 -4.19 12.63 -4.90
N ILE A 37 -4.47 12.11 -3.70
CA ILE A 37 -3.86 10.87 -3.20
C ILE A 37 -4.14 9.72 -4.17
N VAL A 38 -5.40 9.52 -4.58
CA VAL A 38 -5.76 8.48 -5.56
C VAL A 38 -5.04 8.68 -6.90
N ARG A 39 -4.94 9.92 -7.38
CA ARG A 39 -4.21 10.21 -8.62
C ARG A 39 -2.74 9.79 -8.51
N VAL A 40 -2.07 10.13 -7.40
CA VAL A 40 -0.66 9.79 -7.17
C VAL A 40 -0.48 8.28 -7.03
N LEU A 41 -1.33 7.60 -6.24
CA LEU A 41 -1.31 6.15 -6.08
C LEU A 41 -1.45 5.43 -7.43
N ASN A 42 -2.37 5.88 -8.28
CA ASN A 42 -2.53 5.32 -9.62
C ASN A 42 -1.34 5.63 -10.54
N ALA A 43 -0.72 6.81 -10.41
CA ALA A 43 0.45 7.17 -11.21
C ALA A 43 1.69 6.31 -10.89
N ILE A 44 1.83 5.88 -9.63
CA ILE A 44 2.94 5.01 -9.20
C ILE A 44 2.60 3.51 -9.27
N SER A 45 1.34 3.17 -9.53
CA SER A 45 0.90 1.80 -9.70
C SER A 45 1.60 1.16 -10.90
N SER A 46 2.36 0.11 -10.62
CA SER A 46 3.23 -0.55 -11.59
C SER A 46 3.79 -1.86 -11.04
N PRO A 47 4.23 -2.81 -11.88
CA PRO A 47 4.90 -4.01 -11.40
C PRO A 47 6.20 -3.77 -10.61
N VAL A 48 6.72 -2.53 -10.59
CA VAL A 48 7.96 -2.17 -9.90
C VAL A 48 7.74 -1.52 -8.54
N ASN A 49 6.50 -1.21 -8.13
CA ASN A 49 6.23 -0.73 -6.77
C ASN A 49 6.11 -1.89 -5.78
N HIS A 50 6.30 -1.62 -4.50
CA HIS A 50 6.06 -2.55 -3.41
C HIS A 50 5.60 -1.77 -2.18
N MET A 51 4.33 -1.94 -1.81
CA MET A 51 3.69 -1.32 -0.65
C MET A 51 3.81 -2.23 0.56
N PHE A 52 4.43 -1.77 1.63
CA PHE A 52 4.58 -2.47 2.89
C PHE A 52 3.36 -2.21 3.75
N HIS A 53 2.71 -3.30 4.16
CA HIS A 53 1.54 -3.30 5.02
C HIS A 53 1.97 -3.44 6.48
N PRO A 54 1.18 -2.89 7.42
CA PRO A 54 1.51 -2.92 8.84
C PRO A 54 1.49 -4.34 9.43
N ASP A 55 0.82 -5.30 8.78
CA ASP A 55 0.54 -6.62 9.35
C ASP A 55 0.72 -7.82 8.41
N CYS A 56 1.15 -7.63 7.15
CA CYS A 56 1.22 -8.74 6.17
C CYS A 56 2.33 -8.67 5.10
N GLY A 57 3.40 -7.88 5.31
CA GLY A 57 4.52 -7.83 4.37
C GLY A 57 4.32 -6.82 3.24
N GLY A 58 4.98 -7.05 2.10
CA GLY A 58 4.87 -6.19 0.92
C GLY A 58 3.92 -6.75 -0.13
N LEU A 59 3.02 -5.90 -0.64
CA LEU A 59 2.10 -6.17 -1.75
C LEU A 59 2.25 -5.12 -2.84
N ASP A 60 1.97 -5.47 -4.08
CA ASP A 60 2.07 -4.52 -5.19
C ASP A 60 0.75 -3.74 -5.31
N LEU A 61 0.82 -2.41 -5.35
CA LEU A 61 -0.32 -1.57 -5.68
C LEU A 61 -0.65 -1.71 -7.17
N ILE A 62 -1.90 -2.00 -7.51
CA ILE A 62 -2.37 -2.19 -8.90
C ILE A 62 -3.30 -1.06 -9.35
N GLU A 63 -4.19 -0.61 -8.48
CA GLU A 63 -5.07 0.52 -8.74
C GLU A 63 -5.67 1.02 -7.43
N ALA A 64 -6.08 2.28 -7.42
CA ALA A 64 -6.77 2.91 -6.30
C ALA A 64 -7.97 3.73 -6.80
N GLN A 65 -9.01 3.83 -5.97
CA GLN A 65 -10.17 4.70 -6.23
C GLN A 65 -10.72 5.30 -4.93
N LEU A 66 -11.55 6.33 -5.08
CA LEU A 66 -12.43 6.75 -3.98
C LEU A 66 -13.77 6.04 -4.10
N SER A 67 -14.27 5.55 -2.97
CA SER A 67 -15.63 5.08 -2.84
C SER A 67 -16.60 6.27 -2.83
N ARG A 68 -17.89 5.97 -3.00
CA ARG A 68 -18.96 6.99 -2.89
C ARG A 68 -19.07 7.57 -1.48
N GLU A 69 -18.56 6.87 -0.47
CA GLU A 69 -18.60 7.26 0.94
C GLU A 69 -17.35 8.04 1.37
N GLY A 70 -16.43 8.32 0.46
CA GLY A 70 -15.21 9.07 0.73
C GLY A 70 -14.09 8.23 1.35
N THR A 71 -14.25 6.91 1.46
CA THR A 71 -13.15 6.00 1.75
C THR A 71 -12.29 5.81 0.51
N LEU A 72 -11.00 5.51 0.71
CA LEU A 72 -10.09 5.14 -0.36
C LEU A 72 -9.97 3.62 -0.42
N GLU A 73 -10.03 3.10 -1.63
CA GLU A 73 -9.93 1.68 -1.93
C GLU A 73 -8.69 1.43 -2.79
N TRP A 74 -7.95 0.35 -2.55
CA TRP A 74 -6.93 -0.12 -3.48
C TRP A 74 -6.92 -1.63 -3.65
N ALA A 75 -6.41 -2.08 -4.80
CA ALA A 75 -6.25 -3.48 -5.13
C ALA A 75 -4.78 -3.88 -5.19
N THR A 76 -4.52 -5.13 -4.80
CA THR A 76 -3.19 -5.77 -4.83
C THR A 76 -3.17 -7.08 -5.62
N HIS A 77 -4.28 -7.45 -6.25
CA HIS A 77 -4.45 -8.70 -7.00
C HIS A 77 -4.97 -8.43 -8.41
N GLU A 78 -4.70 -9.34 -9.35
CA GLU A 78 -5.06 -9.20 -10.77
C GLU A 78 -6.56 -8.95 -11.02
N GLY A 79 -7.44 -9.40 -10.12
CA GLY A 79 -8.87 -9.14 -10.19
C GLY A 79 -9.28 -7.69 -9.86
N GLY A 80 -8.32 -6.83 -9.50
CA GLY A 80 -8.51 -5.41 -9.26
C GLY A 80 -9.51 -5.11 -8.15
N LEU A 81 -10.14 -3.95 -8.24
CA LEU A 81 -11.12 -3.41 -7.29
C LEU A 81 -12.43 -4.22 -7.21
N LYS A 82 -12.57 -5.27 -8.03
CA LYS A 82 -13.74 -6.17 -8.07
C LYS A 82 -13.49 -7.50 -7.36
N SER A 83 -12.26 -7.79 -6.94
CA SER A 83 -11.89 -9.09 -6.38
C SER A 83 -11.52 -8.99 -4.92
N PHE A 84 -10.39 -8.34 -4.61
CA PHE A 84 -9.92 -8.16 -3.24
C PHE A 84 -9.41 -6.73 -3.06
N VAL A 85 -10.03 -6.03 -2.13
CA VAL A 85 -9.86 -4.58 -1.95
C VAL A 85 -9.49 -4.25 -0.52
N HIS A 86 -8.51 -3.37 -0.37
CA HIS A 86 -8.19 -2.72 0.89
C HIS A 86 -8.98 -1.43 1.01
N VAL A 87 -9.58 -1.16 2.17
CA VAL A 87 -10.45 0.01 2.40
C VAL A 87 -9.93 0.81 3.58
N VAL A 88 -9.79 2.12 3.39
CA VAL A 88 -9.25 3.04 4.40
C VAL A 88 -9.94 4.39 4.43
N ARG A 89 -9.74 5.13 5.52
CA ARG A 89 -9.91 6.59 5.53
C ARG A 89 -8.56 7.25 5.25
N PRO A 90 -8.35 7.87 4.07
CA PRO A 90 -7.06 8.46 3.73
C PRO A 90 -6.80 9.68 4.62
N LYS A 91 -5.61 9.76 5.22
CA LYS A 91 -5.19 10.91 6.03
C LYS A 91 -4.20 11.78 5.26
N LYS A 92 -3.14 11.18 4.74
CA LYS A 92 -2.06 11.89 4.07
C LYS A 92 -1.18 10.92 3.27
N LEU A 93 -0.73 11.35 2.09
CA LEU A 93 0.35 10.72 1.35
C LEU A 93 1.57 11.65 1.37
N THR A 94 2.72 11.14 1.78
CA THR A 94 3.99 11.90 1.78
C THR A 94 4.96 11.22 0.83
N PHE A 95 5.51 11.96 -0.13
CA PHE A 95 6.69 11.54 -0.88
C PHE A 95 7.94 12.05 -0.19
N TRP A 96 8.98 11.23 -0.12
CA TRP A 96 10.28 11.62 0.40
C TRP A 96 11.40 10.97 -0.39
N ASN A 97 12.34 11.80 -0.84
CA ASN A 97 13.61 11.41 -1.43
C ASN A 97 14.75 11.89 -0.51
N PRO A 98 15.26 11.04 0.40
CA PRO A 98 16.25 11.44 1.40
C PRO A 98 17.65 11.69 0.85
N GLY A 99 17.97 11.12 -0.31
CA GLY A 99 19.36 11.00 -0.77
C GLY A 99 19.58 11.51 -2.18
N LEU A 100 20.85 11.50 -2.58
CA LEU A 100 21.31 11.98 -3.89
C LEU A 100 20.95 11.00 -5.02
N TYR A 101 20.76 9.73 -4.70
CA TYR A 101 20.72 8.64 -5.67
C TYR A 101 19.32 8.10 -5.97
N LYS A 102 18.26 8.70 -5.42
CA LYS A 102 16.81 8.43 -5.66
C LYS A 102 16.29 7.00 -5.48
N HIS A 103 17.15 5.99 -5.35
CA HIS A 103 16.77 4.58 -5.24
C HIS A 103 15.99 4.25 -3.96
N GLU A 104 16.05 5.11 -2.94
CA GLU A 104 15.24 5.02 -1.72
C GLU A 104 14.13 6.08 -1.64
N ALA A 105 13.85 6.77 -2.75
CA ALA A 105 12.69 7.64 -2.82
C ALA A 105 11.42 6.80 -2.65
N ASN A 106 10.61 7.17 -1.65
CA ASN A 106 9.48 6.39 -1.20
C ASN A 106 8.26 7.26 -0.94
N PHE A 107 7.12 6.60 -0.84
CA PHE A 107 5.90 7.21 -0.33
C PHE A 107 5.54 6.61 1.02
N VAL A 108 4.99 7.42 1.91
CA VAL A 108 4.32 6.94 3.12
C VAL A 108 2.87 7.38 3.06
N PHE A 109 1.97 6.40 3.01
CA PHE A 109 0.53 6.60 3.06
C PHE A 109 0.04 6.39 4.49
N GLU A 110 -0.39 7.48 5.11
CA GLU A 110 -0.98 7.48 6.45
C GLU A 110 -2.50 7.46 6.32
N VAL A 111 -3.14 6.63 7.15
CA VAL A 111 -4.59 6.44 7.16
C VAL A 111 -5.11 6.50 8.58
N ASP A 112 -6.37 6.93 8.72
CA ASP A 112 -7.09 6.89 9.99
C ASP A 112 -7.88 5.58 10.11
N ALA A 113 -8.06 5.11 11.34
CA ALA A 113 -8.84 3.92 11.67
C ALA A 113 -10.29 4.01 11.15
N LEU A 114 -10.76 2.98 10.45
CA LEU A 114 -12.19 2.76 10.26
C LEU A 114 -12.81 2.21 11.54
N ASP A 115 -14.10 2.49 11.74
CA ASP A 115 -14.88 1.80 12.75
C ASP A 115 -15.02 0.33 12.33
N PRO A 116 -14.70 -0.64 13.22
CA PRO A 116 -14.90 -2.05 12.95
C PRO A 116 -16.38 -2.34 12.66
N VAL A 117 -16.63 -3.23 11.72
CA VAL A 117 -17.99 -3.74 11.46
C VAL A 117 -18.39 -4.71 12.58
N GLY A 118 -17.45 -5.54 13.05
CA GLY A 118 -17.65 -6.49 14.15
C GLY A 118 -16.33 -7.13 14.59
N GLU A 119 -16.15 -7.38 15.89
CA GLU A 119 -14.89 -7.91 16.44
C GLU A 119 -14.55 -9.32 15.91
N GLU A 120 -15.56 -10.10 15.56
CA GLU A 120 -15.46 -11.44 14.99
C GLU A 120 -14.80 -11.46 13.60
N HIS A 121 -14.69 -10.32 12.95
CA HIS A 121 -14.11 -10.18 11.61
C HIS A 121 -12.64 -9.78 11.63
N ALA A 122 -12.07 -9.52 12.81
CA ALA A 122 -10.67 -9.15 12.95
C ALA A 122 -9.75 -10.30 12.50
N ARG A 123 -8.90 -10.03 11.48
CA ARG A 123 -7.79 -10.92 11.10
C ARG A 123 -6.57 -10.64 11.96
N SER A 124 -6.36 -9.38 12.31
CA SER A 124 -5.26 -8.90 13.15
C SER A 124 -5.74 -7.72 13.99
N GLU A 125 -4.85 -7.13 14.79
CA GLU A 125 -5.18 -5.88 15.49
C GLU A 125 -5.38 -4.68 14.54
N TYR A 126 -4.90 -4.77 13.29
CA TYR A 126 -4.92 -3.68 12.30
C TYR A 126 -6.08 -3.78 11.33
N VAL A 127 -6.54 -4.99 11.03
CA VAL A 127 -7.48 -5.20 9.93
C VAL A 127 -8.59 -6.20 10.28
N GLU A 128 -9.75 -5.96 9.68
CA GLU A 128 -10.83 -6.94 9.57
C GLU A 128 -11.00 -7.38 8.12
N GLU A 129 -11.41 -8.63 7.91
CA GLU A 129 -11.66 -9.19 6.58
C GLU A 129 -13.09 -9.69 6.44
N LEU A 130 -13.72 -9.29 5.34
CA LEU A 130 -15.16 -9.42 5.12
C LEU A 130 -15.46 -9.77 3.67
N THR A 131 -16.68 -10.25 3.44
CA THR A 131 -17.29 -10.33 2.11
C THR A 131 -18.21 -9.12 1.95
N GLU A 132 -17.96 -8.23 0.98
CA GLU A 132 -18.96 -7.25 0.57
C GLU A 132 -19.86 -7.85 -0.50
N VAL A 133 -21.07 -8.26 -0.12
CA VAL A 133 -22.03 -8.89 -1.04
C VAL A 133 -22.73 -7.88 -1.94
N ARG A 134 -22.86 -6.64 -1.46
CA ARG A 134 -23.34 -5.45 -2.17
C ARG A 134 -22.70 -4.22 -1.51
N PRO A 135 -22.57 -3.07 -2.19
CA PRO A 135 -21.97 -1.88 -1.60
C PRO A 135 -22.56 -1.54 -0.21
N GLY A 136 -21.69 -1.52 0.81
CA GLY A 136 -22.07 -1.22 2.20
C GLY A 136 -22.79 -2.36 2.93
N THR A 137 -22.93 -3.54 2.33
CA THR A 137 -23.51 -4.74 2.96
C THR A 137 -22.43 -5.80 3.10
N TYR A 138 -22.11 -6.13 4.34
CA TYR A 138 -21.01 -7.02 4.69
C TYR A 138 -21.50 -8.33 5.30
N GLU A 139 -20.83 -9.42 4.94
CA GLU A 139 -20.98 -10.75 5.51
C GLU A 139 -19.61 -11.28 5.96
N PRO A 140 -19.55 -12.32 6.80
CA PRO A 140 -18.30 -12.96 7.18
C PRO A 140 -17.47 -13.40 5.96
N LEU A 141 -16.15 -13.48 6.13
CA LEU A 141 -15.23 -13.96 5.08
C LEU A 141 -15.60 -15.37 4.57
N SER A 142 -16.23 -16.21 5.41
CA SER A 142 -16.66 -17.54 5.01
C SER A 142 -17.64 -17.56 3.82
N SER A 143 -18.43 -16.50 3.62
CA SER A 143 -19.30 -16.38 2.45
C SER A 143 -18.48 -16.32 1.15
N TRP A 144 -17.36 -15.59 1.15
CA TRP A 144 -16.42 -15.57 0.04
C TRP A 144 -15.78 -16.95 -0.20
N ASP A 145 -15.32 -17.61 0.89
CA ASP A 145 -14.64 -18.90 0.80
C ASP A 145 -15.53 -20.02 0.28
N ASN A 146 -16.82 -20.02 0.66
CA ASN A 146 -17.77 -21.04 0.24
C ASN A 146 -18.50 -20.70 -1.09
N GLY A 147 -18.45 -19.43 -1.53
CA GLY A 147 -19.07 -18.94 -2.76
C GLY A 147 -20.56 -18.60 -2.67
N TYR A 148 -21.13 -18.57 -1.46
CA TYR A 148 -22.55 -18.30 -1.20
C TYR A 148 -22.71 -17.28 -0.09
N SER A 149 -23.74 -16.44 -0.21
CA SER A 149 -24.19 -15.55 0.87
C SER A 149 -24.74 -16.34 2.06
N GLU A 150 -24.92 -15.68 3.21
CA GLU A 150 -25.57 -16.26 4.38
C GLU A 150 -27.01 -16.75 4.11
N ASN A 151 -27.67 -16.19 3.09
CA ASN A 151 -29.00 -16.61 2.65
C ASN A 151 -28.97 -17.83 1.70
N GLY A 152 -27.80 -18.33 1.33
CA GLY A 152 -27.62 -19.47 0.43
C GLY A 152 -27.62 -19.10 -1.06
N ASP A 153 -27.68 -17.81 -1.41
CA ASP A 153 -27.59 -17.36 -2.80
C ASP A 153 -26.12 -17.33 -3.26
N PRO A 154 -25.78 -17.78 -4.48
CA PRO A 154 -24.43 -17.66 -5.03
C PRO A 154 -23.95 -16.20 -5.09
N LEU A 155 -22.67 -15.98 -4.78
CA LEU A 155 -22.06 -14.66 -4.92
C LEU A 155 -21.89 -14.31 -6.41
N GLN A 156 -22.45 -13.18 -6.84
CA GLN A 156 -22.35 -12.72 -8.25
C GLN A 156 -21.41 -11.53 -8.39
N ASP A 157 -21.66 -10.46 -7.64
CA ASP A 157 -20.90 -9.20 -7.68
C ASP A 157 -20.24 -8.89 -6.34
N ALA A 158 -20.00 -9.92 -5.54
CA ALA A 158 -19.35 -9.76 -4.24
C ALA A 158 -17.84 -9.56 -4.42
N ARG A 159 -17.20 -8.94 -3.43
CA ARG A 159 -15.74 -8.81 -3.34
C ARG A 159 -15.25 -9.05 -1.92
N ARG A 160 -14.03 -9.55 -1.78
CA ARG A 160 -13.34 -9.61 -0.49
C ARG A 160 -12.87 -8.21 -0.11
N LEU A 161 -13.04 -7.86 1.16
CA LEU A 161 -12.56 -6.61 1.73
C LEU A 161 -11.54 -6.91 2.82
N CYS A 162 -10.49 -6.08 2.87
CA CYS A 162 -9.61 -5.89 4.02
C CYS A 162 -9.78 -4.44 4.48
N ARG A 163 -10.45 -4.22 5.62
CA ARG A 163 -10.70 -2.89 6.16
C ARG A 163 -9.67 -2.58 7.23
N ILE A 164 -9.04 -1.41 7.13
CA ILE A 164 -8.02 -0.98 8.09
C ILE A 164 -8.70 -0.29 9.28
N ILE A 165 -8.68 -0.94 10.43
CA ILE A 165 -9.41 -0.55 11.66
C ILE A 165 -8.48 0.07 12.73
N LYS A 166 -7.25 0.42 12.35
CA LYS A 166 -6.28 1.17 13.15
C LYS A 166 -5.63 2.27 12.32
N ASP A 167 -5.26 3.36 13.00
CA ASP A 167 -4.35 4.34 12.42
C ASP A 167 -3.08 3.61 11.99
N SER A 168 -2.74 3.73 10.71
CA SER A 168 -1.70 2.91 10.09
C SER A 168 -0.87 3.72 9.11
N ARG A 169 0.35 3.24 8.85
CA ARG A 169 1.25 3.78 7.84
C ARG A 169 1.55 2.66 6.86
N PHE A 170 1.62 2.98 5.58
CA PHE A 170 2.05 2.08 4.52
C PHE A 170 3.22 2.72 3.80
N ALA A 171 4.32 2.01 3.63
CA ALA A 171 5.48 2.53 2.90
C ALA A 171 5.53 1.94 1.49
N ILE A 172 5.69 2.76 0.46
CA ILE A 172 5.73 2.32 -0.94
C ILE A 172 7.12 2.62 -1.49
N PHE A 173 7.84 1.56 -1.85
CA PHE A 173 9.18 1.61 -2.44
C PHE A 173 9.16 1.11 -3.88
N GLY A 174 10.19 1.45 -4.63
CA GLY A 174 10.55 0.67 -5.82
C GLY A 174 11.13 -0.68 -5.39
N LYS A 175 10.78 -1.78 -6.07
CA LYS A 175 11.35 -3.12 -5.82
C LYS A 175 12.87 -3.18 -5.99
N GLY A 176 13.46 -2.19 -6.65
CA GLY A 176 14.90 -2.01 -6.80
C GLY A 176 15.62 -1.45 -5.56
N SER A 177 14.88 -0.96 -4.55
CA SER A 177 15.42 -0.43 -3.30
C SER A 177 16.13 -1.49 -2.45
N LEU A 178 16.91 -1.02 -1.48
CA LEU A 178 17.87 -1.80 -0.68
C LEU A 178 17.26 -2.45 0.56
N TYR A 179 15.98 -2.24 0.86
CA TYR A 179 15.35 -2.73 2.09
C TYR A 179 15.65 -4.21 2.42
N ASN A 180 15.60 -5.12 1.44
CA ASN A 180 15.89 -6.54 1.70
C ASN A 180 17.37 -6.85 2.02
N SER A 181 18.28 -5.91 1.74
CA SER A 181 19.70 -5.99 2.11
C SER A 181 19.96 -5.52 3.55
N PHE A 182 18.95 -4.99 4.25
CA PHE A 182 19.03 -4.48 5.63
C PHE A 182 18.32 -5.38 6.65
N THR A 183 18.07 -6.63 6.28
CA THR A 183 17.43 -7.64 7.15
C THR A 183 18.22 -7.90 8.43
N ASP A 184 19.55 -7.77 8.39
CA ASP A 184 20.45 -7.85 9.56
C ASP A 184 20.25 -6.70 10.56
N GLN A 185 19.75 -5.55 10.09
CA GLN A 185 19.31 -4.42 10.91
C GLN A 185 17.83 -4.51 11.31
N GLY A 186 17.16 -5.62 10.98
CA GLY A 186 15.75 -5.85 11.28
C GLY A 186 14.78 -5.10 10.37
N PHE A 187 15.23 -4.64 9.20
CA PHE A 187 14.41 -3.94 8.23
C PHE A 187 14.24 -4.73 6.94
N ASP A 188 12.99 -5.02 6.63
CA ASP A 188 12.53 -5.60 5.37
C ASP A 188 11.04 -5.28 5.19
N ALA A 189 10.43 -5.79 4.11
CA ALA A 189 9.01 -5.58 3.82
C ALA A 189 8.06 -6.18 4.88
N TYR A 190 8.51 -7.12 5.73
CA TYR A 190 7.69 -7.84 6.74
C TYR A 190 7.86 -7.29 8.16
N SER A 191 8.93 -6.54 8.42
CA SER A 191 9.31 -6.03 9.74
C SER A 191 8.32 -5.04 10.37
N ALA A 192 7.39 -4.48 9.59
CA ALA A 192 6.49 -3.39 10.00
C ALA A 192 7.21 -2.15 10.56
N TYR A 193 8.51 -1.99 10.28
CA TYR A 193 9.37 -0.92 10.80
C TYR A 193 8.86 0.49 10.46
N HIS A 194 8.12 0.61 9.35
CA HIS A 194 7.49 1.83 8.91
C HIS A 194 6.39 2.34 9.84
N ASN A 195 5.95 1.57 10.83
CA ASN A 195 5.02 2.05 11.87
C ASN A 195 5.69 2.99 12.88
N ASP A 196 7.02 3.01 12.99
CA ASP A 196 7.79 3.94 13.82
C ASP A 196 8.44 5.01 12.91
N PRO A 197 7.89 6.24 12.83
CA PRO A 197 8.39 7.26 11.89
C PRO A 197 9.84 7.64 12.09
N VAL A 198 10.32 7.64 13.34
CA VAL A 198 11.67 8.06 13.69
C VAL A 198 12.67 6.99 13.26
N LYS A 199 12.39 5.73 13.59
CA LYS A 199 13.25 4.61 13.19
C LYS A 199 13.23 4.40 11.68
N PHE A 200 12.06 4.51 11.05
CA PHE A 200 11.89 4.40 9.61
C PHE A 200 12.71 5.47 8.87
N ALA A 201 12.60 6.74 9.28
CA ALA A 201 13.38 7.81 8.64
C ALA A 201 14.89 7.54 8.72
N LYS A 202 15.38 7.15 9.91
CA LYS A 202 16.81 6.88 10.12
C LYS A 202 17.35 5.79 9.19
N ILE A 203 16.65 4.67 9.08
CA ILE A 203 17.14 3.55 8.25
C ILE A 203 17.06 3.86 6.75
N VAL A 204 16.02 4.57 6.33
CA VAL A 204 15.87 5.00 4.94
C VAL A 204 16.94 6.02 4.54
N GLU A 205 17.30 6.96 5.43
CA GLU A 205 18.44 7.87 5.21
C GLU A 205 19.77 7.12 5.09
N GLU A 206 19.99 6.09 5.91
CA GLU A 206 21.19 5.26 5.82
C GLU A 206 21.29 4.57 4.45
N MET A 207 20.20 3.93 4.02
CA MET A 207 20.11 3.30 2.70
C MET A 207 20.35 4.32 1.57
N ALA A 208 19.71 5.49 1.64
CA ALA A 208 19.73 6.48 0.56
C ALA A 208 21.12 7.10 0.29
N ASN A 209 22.05 6.96 1.23
CA ASN A 209 23.43 7.43 1.11
C ASN A 209 24.38 6.39 0.50
N ILE A 210 23.92 5.15 0.27
CA ILE A 210 24.71 4.12 -0.37
C ILE A 210 24.80 4.40 -1.87
N LYS A 211 26.03 4.43 -2.39
CA LYS A 211 26.26 4.49 -3.83
C LYS A 211 26.21 3.07 -4.41
N LEU A 212 25.32 2.88 -5.37
CA LEU A 212 25.17 1.64 -6.15
C LEU A 212 25.97 1.70 -7.45
#